data_AF-A0AAJ7BZ99-F1
#
_entry.id   AF-A0AAJ7BZ99-F1
#
_cell.length_a   1.000
_cell.length_b   1.000
_cell.length_c   1.000
_cell.angle_alpha   90.00
_cell.angle_beta   90.00
_cell.angle_gamma   90.00
#
_symmetry.space_group_name_H-M   'P 1'
#
loop_
_entity.id
_entity.type
_entity.pdbx_description
1 polymer ?
#
loop_
_entity_poly.entity_id
_entity_poly.type
_entity_poly.pdbx_seq_one_letter_code
_entity_poly.pdbx_strand_id
1 'polypeptide(L)'
;MTDMAHMNEILDNICIPRVVGTPGHTDVKNYIKKSMKDLGWEVESDPFDEKTPNFGILHFENIVATHNPNARRYLALACHYDSKYTREGSFIGATDSAVPCAQLINLAKVMKQQLDKIKKQDVSLMFIFFDGEEAFQSWGPKDSIYGARHLAKKWYMTRSKHSRENDVRELDKMDMLLLLDLIGAPDPTFYNYFENTQRWYNVLVDAENTLARLRKLEDYSYGKPQQRYFQPYSIQAHIEDDHIPFMRRNVPILHLIPYPFPPFWHESGDNRSNIDLVTTENINRIIRVFVASYLRIDI
;
A
#
# COMPACT_ATOMS: atom_id res chain seq x y z
N MET A 1 9.66 18.01 -2.71
CA MET A 1 8.72 16.89 -2.74
C MET A 1 8.46 16.42 -1.31
N THR A 2 7.78 17.21 -0.50
CA THR A 2 7.34 16.84 0.85
C THR A 2 6.08 17.63 1.17
N ASP A 3 5.16 17.02 1.90
CA ASP A 3 3.96 17.69 2.42
C ASP A 3 3.52 16.98 3.71
N MET A 4 4.27 17.26 4.78
CA MET A 4 4.02 16.67 6.11
C MET A 4 2.75 17.20 6.76
N ALA A 5 2.30 18.40 6.38
CA ALA A 5 1.03 18.93 6.86
C ALA A 5 -0.13 18.06 6.34
N HIS A 6 -0.14 17.76 5.04
CA HIS A 6 -1.11 16.86 4.44
C HIS A 6 -1.00 15.42 4.97
N MET A 7 0.22 14.92 5.21
CA MET A 7 0.41 13.60 5.84
C MET A 7 -0.24 13.53 7.23
N ASN A 8 -0.03 14.55 8.08
CA ASN A 8 -0.65 14.62 9.40
C ASN A 8 -2.17 14.75 9.30
N GLU A 9 -2.68 15.59 8.39
CA GLU A 9 -4.12 15.74 8.16
C GLU A 9 -4.78 14.40 7.83
N ILE A 10 -4.17 13.60 6.95
CA ILE A 10 -4.69 12.27 6.63
C ILE A 10 -4.69 11.37 7.86
N LEU A 11 -3.55 11.26 8.55
CA LEU A 11 -3.40 10.41 9.74
C LEU A 11 -4.40 10.78 10.83
N ASP A 12 -4.69 12.06 11.04
CA ASP A 12 -5.67 12.52 12.03
C ASP A 12 -7.11 12.07 11.69
N ASN A 13 -7.39 11.75 10.42
CA ASN A 13 -8.68 11.21 9.98
C ASN A 13 -8.73 9.67 9.92
N ILE A 14 -7.59 8.98 9.79
CA ILE A 14 -7.57 7.53 9.56
C ILE A 14 -6.92 6.70 10.67
N CYS A 15 -6.15 7.30 11.58
CA CYS A 15 -5.61 6.64 12.78
C CYS A 15 -6.69 6.51 13.87
N ILE A 16 -7.79 5.83 13.53
CA ILE A 16 -8.88 5.47 14.43
C ILE A 16 -9.15 3.96 14.31
N PRO A 17 -9.80 3.32 15.31
CA PRO A 17 -10.29 1.96 15.17
C PRO A 17 -11.26 1.85 13.99
N ARG A 18 -11.00 0.90 13.10
CA ARG A 18 -11.65 0.76 11.79
C ARG A 18 -11.85 -0.70 11.43
N VAL A 19 -12.28 -1.50 12.40
CA VAL A 19 -12.72 -2.90 12.21
C VAL A 19 -13.88 -2.93 11.21
N VAL A 20 -13.85 -3.87 10.27
CA VAL A 20 -14.89 -4.01 9.22
C VAL A 20 -16.29 -4.00 9.82
N GLY A 21 -17.17 -3.17 9.24
CA GLY A 21 -18.57 -3.03 9.66
C GLY A 21 -18.81 -2.03 10.81
N THR A 22 -17.76 -1.40 11.36
CA THR A 22 -17.91 -0.34 12.35
C THR A 22 -18.11 1.05 11.72
N PRO A 23 -18.60 2.05 12.48
CA PRO A 23 -18.65 3.44 12.00
C PRO A 23 -17.28 3.99 11.60
N GLY A 24 -16.23 3.74 12.39
CA GLY A 24 -14.86 4.20 12.08
C GLY A 24 -14.33 3.63 10.77
N HIS A 25 -14.63 2.37 10.45
CA HIS A 25 -14.33 1.77 9.15
C HIS A 25 -15.05 2.50 8.00
N THR A 26 -16.32 2.83 8.18
CA THR A 26 -17.09 3.60 7.19
C THR A 26 -16.54 5.01 6.99
N ASP A 27 -16.13 5.68 8.08
CA ASP A 27 -15.56 7.02 8.03
C ASP A 27 -14.22 7.02 7.28
N VAL A 28 -13.31 6.08 7.59
CA VAL A 28 -12.03 5.93 6.88
C VAL A 28 -12.23 5.60 5.41
N LYS A 29 -13.12 4.65 5.09
CA LYS A 29 -13.48 4.29 3.72
C LYS A 29 -13.94 5.51 2.92
N ASN A 30 -14.84 6.30 3.50
CA ASN A 30 -15.37 7.50 2.86
C ASN A 30 -14.31 8.59 2.72
N TYR A 31 -13.43 8.75 3.72
CA TYR A 31 -12.31 9.67 3.67
C TYR A 31 -11.36 9.33 2.52
N ILE A 32 -10.91 8.07 2.40
CA ILE A 32 -10.03 7.61 1.32
C ILE A 32 -10.67 7.90 -0.05
N LYS A 33 -11.93 7.49 -0.25
CA LYS A 33 -12.65 7.70 -1.51
C LYS A 33 -12.76 9.19 -1.85
N LYS A 34 -13.09 10.04 -0.86
CA LYS A 34 -13.20 11.48 -1.06
C LYS A 34 -11.84 12.10 -1.40
N SER A 35 -10.80 11.80 -0.64
CA SER A 35 -9.45 12.33 -0.84
C SER A 35 -8.92 12.00 -2.22
N MET A 36 -9.09 10.77 -2.70
CA MET A 36 -8.67 10.38 -4.04
C MET A 36 -9.47 11.09 -5.15
N LYS A 37 -10.80 11.21 -4.99
CA LYS A 37 -11.65 11.97 -5.93
C LYS A 37 -11.27 13.45 -6.00
N ASP A 38 -11.03 14.09 -4.85
CA ASP A 38 -10.63 15.50 -4.77
C ASP A 38 -9.27 15.75 -5.44
N LEU A 39 -8.39 14.74 -5.49
CA LEU A 39 -7.12 14.77 -6.22
C LEU A 39 -7.27 14.53 -7.73
N GLY A 40 -8.48 14.22 -8.20
CA GLY A 40 -8.82 14.00 -9.61
C GLY A 40 -8.50 12.59 -10.12
N TRP A 41 -8.49 11.61 -9.23
CA TRP A 41 -8.38 10.18 -9.56
C TRP A 41 -9.77 9.58 -9.77
N GLU A 42 -9.87 8.59 -10.66
CA GLU A 42 -11.08 7.79 -10.82
C GLU A 42 -11.13 6.77 -9.68
N VAL A 43 -12.25 6.70 -8.96
CA VAL A 43 -12.39 5.84 -7.78
C VAL A 43 -13.50 4.84 -7.99
N GLU A 44 -13.13 3.57 -8.08
CA GLU A 44 -14.02 2.43 -8.17
C GLU A 44 -14.12 1.71 -6.82
N SER A 45 -15.31 1.23 -6.50
CA SER A 45 -15.59 0.43 -5.32
C SER A 45 -15.83 -1.02 -5.73
N ASP A 46 -15.33 -1.96 -4.92
CA ASP A 46 -15.55 -3.39 -5.08
C ASP A 46 -16.23 -3.97 -3.82
N PRO A 47 -17.56 -3.76 -3.67
CA PRO A 47 -18.30 -4.26 -2.53
C PRO A 47 -18.65 -5.75 -2.67
N PHE A 48 -18.60 -6.50 -1.57
CA PHE A 48 -19.03 -7.89 -1.49
C PHE A 48 -19.36 -8.31 -0.06
N ASP A 49 -20.14 -9.37 0.09
CA ASP A 49 -20.47 -9.95 1.39
C ASP A 49 -19.75 -11.28 1.56
N GLU A 50 -19.14 -11.50 2.73
CA GLU A 50 -18.53 -12.79 3.07
C GLU A 50 -18.82 -13.16 4.53
N LYS A 51 -18.95 -14.47 4.78
CA LYS A 51 -19.15 -15.01 6.13
C LYS A 51 -17.82 -15.03 6.87
N THR A 52 -17.78 -14.47 8.07
CA THR A 52 -16.61 -14.41 8.94
C THR A 52 -16.85 -15.20 10.25
N PRO A 53 -15.77 -15.65 10.90
CA PRO A 53 -15.86 -16.14 12.27
C PRO A 53 -16.40 -15.07 13.22
N ASN A 54 -17.22 -15.47 14.20
CA ASN A 54 -17.75 -14.63 15.28
C ASN A 54 -18.69 -13.46 14.90
N PHE A 55 -18.64 -12.93 13.68
CA PHE A 55 -19.41 -11.75 13.26
C PHE A 55 -20.49 -12.03 12.22
N GLY A 56 -20.62 -13.26 11.73
CA GLY A 56 -21.66 -13.63 10.77
C GLY A 56 -21.30 -13.17 9.36
N ILE A 57 -22.20 -12.50 8.66
CA ILE A 57 -21.91 -11.95 7.32
C ILE A 57 -21.48 -10.49 7.51
N LEU A 58 -20.29 -10.14 7.01
CA LEU A 58 -19.82 -8.76 6.94
C LEU A 58 -19.80 -8.27 5.50
N HIS A 59 -19.95 -6.96 5.36
CA HIS A 59 -19.88 -6.25 4.08
C HIS A 59 -18.50 -5.62 3.93
N PHE A 60 -17.74 -6.09 2.95
CA PHE A 60 -16.41 -5.60 2.61
C PHE A 60 -16.49 -4.70 1.38
N GLU A 61 -15.57 -3.76 1.24
CA GLU A 61 -15.46 -2.89 0.09
C GLU A 61 -14.00 -2.50 -0.17
N ASN A 62 -13.36 -3.14 -1.17
CA ASN A 62 -12.06 -2.64 -1.64
C ASN A 62 -12.25 -1.30 -2.38
N ILE A 63 -11.27 -0.41 -2.28
CA ILE A 63 -11.23 0.85 -3.02
C ILE A 63 -10.09 0.79 -4.03
N VAL A 64 -10.40 1.04 -5.30
CA VAL A 64 -9.41 1.12 -6.38
C VAL A 64 -9.42 2.53 -6.96
N ALA A 65 -8.32 3.26 -6.82
CA ALA A 65 -8.15 4.58 -7.40
C ALA A 65 -7.17 4.52 -8.58
N THR A 66 -7.57 4.98 -9.76
CA THR A 66 -6.70 5.03 -10.95
C THR A 66 -6.46 6.46 -11.39
N HIS A 67 -5.21 6.79 -11.73
CA HIS A 67 -4.87 8.13 -12.21
C HIS A 67 -5.39 8.36 -13.63
N ASN A 68 -5.19 7.38 -14.52
CA ASN A 68 -5.82 7.32 -15.85
C ASN A 68 -6.55 5.97 -16.02
N PRO A 69 -7.90 5.91 -15.92
CA PRO A 69 -8.66 4.65 -16.02
C PRO A 69 -8.56 3.97 -17.39
N ASN A 70 -8.17 4.72 -18.43
CA ASN A 70 -8.02 4.21 -19.79
C ASN A 70 -6.59 3.72 -20.08
N ALA A 71 -5.68 3.73 -19.10
CA ALA A 71 -4.33 3.22 -19.30
C ALA A 71 -4.35 1.71 -19.58
N ARG A 72 -3.40 1.26 -20.40
CA ARG A 72 -3.28 -0.15 -20.78
C ARG A 72 -2.68 -0.98 -19.64
N ARG A 73 -1.78 -0.36 -18.87
CA ARG A 73 -0.98 -1.02 -17.84
C ARG A 73 -0.88 -0.13 -16.60
N TYR A 74 -0.73 -0.74 -15.44
CA TYR A 74 -0.63 -0.06 -14.15
C TYR A 74 0.53 -0.59 -13.34
N LEU A 75 1.31 0.35 -12.78
CA LEU A 75 2.01 0.09 -11.53
C LEU A 75 0.97 0.22 -10.41
N ALA A 76 0.68 -0.88 -9.73
CA ALA A 76 -0.25 -0.89 -8.61
C ALA A 76 0.53 -0.72 -7.29
N LEU A 77 0.18 0.29 -6.50
CA LEU A 77 0.59 0.40 -5.09
C LEU A 77 -0.60 0.04 -4.22
N ALA A 78 -0.38 -0.70 -3.14
CA ALA A 78 -1.48 -1.16 -2.30
C ALA A 78 -1.14 -1.14 -0.81
N CYS A 79 -2.19 -1.17 0.00
CA CYS A 79 -2.19 -1.38 1.44
C CYS A 79 -3.61 -1.83 1.84
N HIS A 80 -3.80 -2.30 3.06
CA HIS A 80 -5.14 -2.52 3.62
C HIS A 80 -5.57 -1.33 4.49
N TYR A 81 -6.88 -1.07 4.55
CA TYR A 81 -7.42 0.05 5.33
C TYR A 81 -8.26 -0.39 6.52
N ASP A 82 -8.59 -1.68 6.67
CA ASP A 82 -9.17 -2.16 7.92
C ASP A 82 -8.14 -2.13 9.06
N SER A 83 -8.61 -2.39 10.28
CA SER A 83 -7.75 -2.58 11.44
C SER A 83 -8.21 -3.83 12.18
N LYS A 84 -7.26 -4.54 12.79
CA LYS A 84 -7.52 -5.76 13.55
C LYS A 84 -8.66 -5.64 14.55
N TYR A 85 -9.53 -6.65 14.58
CA TYR A 85 -10.42 -6.85 15.70
C TYR A 85 -9.64 -7.30 16.94
N THR A 86 -9.75 -6.52 18.02
CA THR A 86 -9.31 -6.89 19.38
C THR A 86 -10.50 -6.87 20.32
N ARG A 87 -10.46 -7.64 21.41
CA ARG A 87 -11.58 -7.72 22.36
C ARG A 87 -11.90 -6.37 23.01
N GLU A 88 -10.86 -5.57 23.18
CA GLU A 88 -10.89 -4.22 23.72
C GLU A 88 -11.53 -3.22 22.74
N GLY A 89 -11.54 -3.55 21.43
CA GLY A 89 -12.16 -2.74 20.39
C GLY A 89 -11.46 -1.42 20.08
N SER A 90 -10.26 -1.21 20.64
CA SER A 90 -9.54 0.07 20.59
C SER A 90 -8.22 0.01 19.84
N PHE A 91 -7.90 -1.11 19.17
CA PHE A 91 -6.69 -1.22 18.36
C PHE A 91 -6.76 -0.26 17.17
N ILE A 92 -5.73 0.58 17.02
CA ILE A 92 -5.66 1.59 15.97
C ILE A 92 -4.98 1.02 14.73
N GLY A 93 -3.88 0.29 14.86
CA GLY A 93 -3.10 -0.16 13.71
C GLY A 93 -2.57 1.04 12.93
N ALA A 94 -1.71 1.84 13.58
CA ALA A 94 -1.15 3.03 12.95
C ALA A 94 -0.13 2.66 11.86
N THR A 95 0.75 1.71 12.13
CA THR A 95 1.64 1.12 11.12
C THR A 95 0.94 0.10 10.25
N ASP A 96 -0.20 -0.41 10.72
CA ASP A 96 -0.92 -1.59 10.26
C ASP A 96 -2.41 -1.28 9.91
N SER A 97 -2.73 -0.61 8.80
CA SER A 97 -1.86 0.05 7.82
C SER A 97 -2.29 1.51 7.58
N ALA A 98 -2.57 2.27 8.65
CA ALA A 98 -2.98 3.67 8.53
C ALA A 98 -1.89 4.55 7.88
N VAL A 99 -0.62 4.37 8.24
CA VAL A 99 0.50 5.06 7.61
C VAL A 99 0.61 4.69 6.13
N PRO A 100 0.68 3.41 5.72
CA PRO A 100 0.60 3.03 4.30
C PRO A 100 -0.56 3.68 3.53
N CYS A 101 -1.78 3.67 4.08
CA CYS A 101 -2.94 4.36 3.48
C CYS A 101 -2.66 5.86 3.26
N ALA A 102 -2.13 6.53 4.28
CA ALA A 102 -1.77 7.94 4.20
C ALA A 102 -0.63 8.21 3.20
N GLN A 103 0.36 7.31 3.09
CA GLN A 103 1.45 7.43 2.12
C GLN A 103 0.93 7.42 0.68
N LEU A 104 -0.05 6.56 0.35
CA LEU A 104 -0.63 6.52 -0.99
C LEU A 104 -1.38 7.83 -1.33
N ILE A 105 -2.25 8.31 -0.44
CA ILE A 105 -2.99 9.57 -0.64
C ILE A 105 -2.00 10.75 -0.74
N ASN A 106 -0.98 10.78 0.13
CA ASN A 106 0.04 11.80 0.13
C ASN A 106 0.89 11.78 -1.15
N LEU A 107 1.24 10.60 -1.67
CA LEU A 107 1.95 10.46 -2.94
C LEU A 107 1.16 11.09 -4.09
N ALA A 108 -0.15 10.78 -4.20
CA ALA A 108 -1.02 11.37 -5.21
C ALA A 108 -1.05 12.90 -5.13
N LYS A 109 -1.05 13.47 -3.92
CA LYS A 109 -1.01 14.92 -3.71
C LYS A 109 0.35 15.53 -4.11
N VAL A 110 1.43 15.01 -3.54
CA VAL A 110 2.78 15.60 -3.69
C VAL A 110 3.29 15.48 -5.12
N MET A 111 2.95 14.39 -5.82
CA MET A 111 3.38 14.16 -7.20
C MET A 111 2.34 14.61 -8.23
N LYS A 112 1.26 15.29 -7.84
CA LYS A 112 0.14 15.62 -8.74
C LYS A 112 0.57 16.28 -10.05
N GLN A 113 1.40 17.32 -9.96
CA GLN A 113 1.84 18.07 -11.14
C GLN A 113 2.65 17.18 -12.10
N GLN A 114 3.50 16.31 -11.55
CA GLN A 114 4.33 15.39 -12.31
C GLN A 114 3.50 14.27 -12.96
N LEU A 115 2.58 13.67 -12.19
CA LEU A 115 1.68 12.63 -12.69
C LEU A 115 0.75 13.16 -13.77
N ASP A 116 0.20 14.37 -13.60
CA ASP A 116 -0.72 14.96 -14.58
C ASP A 116 -0.04 15.21 -15.95
N LYS A 117 1.29 15.45 -16.00
CA LYS A 117 2.05 15.55 -17.26
C LYS A 117 2.10 14.25 -18.05
N ILE A 118 2.08 13.10 -17.37
CA ILE A 118 2.16 11.78 -18.00
C ILE A 118 0.80 11.06 -18.08
N LYS A 119 -0.30 11.75 -17.73
CA LYS A 119 -1.64 11.15 -17.62
C LYS A 119 -2.10 10.36 -18.85
N LYS A 120 -1.62 10.72 -20.05
CA LYS A 120 -1.98 10.08 -21.32
C LYS A 120 -1.05 8.94 -21.76
N GLN A 121 -0.07 8.56 -20.95
CA GLN A 121 0.81 7.43 -21.25
C GLN A 121 0.06 6.09 -21.13
N ASP A 122 0.59 5.06 -21.79
CA ASP A 122 0.04 3.70 -21.75
C ASP A 122 0.16 3.04 -20.36
N VAL A 123 1.14 3.47 -19.56
CA VAL A 123 1.36 3.03 -18.18
C VAL A 123 0.92 4.14 -17.22
N SER A 124 0.09 3.81 -16.23
CA SER A 124 -0.38 4.75 -15.22
C SER A 124 -0.23 4.17 -13.80
N LEU A 125 -0.69 4.92 -12.80
CA LEU A 125 -0.75 4.49 -11.42
C LEU A 125 -2.15 3.99 -11.05
N MET A 126 -2.17 2.95 -10.23
CA MET A 126 -3.33 2.42 -9.55
C MET A 126 -3.00 2.32 -8.06
N PHE A 127 -3.88 2.82 -7.21
CA PHE A 127 -3.84 2.57 -5.77
C PHE A 127 -4.96 1.63 -5.38
N ILE A 128 -4.65 0.65 -4.55
CA ILE A 128 -5.61 -0.31 -4.03
C ILE A 128 -5.58 -0.23 -2.51
N PHE A 129 -6.73 0.06 -1.92
CA PHE A 129 -6.95 -0.01 -0.48
C PHE A 129 -7.81 -1.24 -0.23
N PHE A 130 -7.18 -2.34 0.18
CA PHE A 130 -7.84 -3.60 0.47
C PHE A 130 -8.66 -3.51 1.75
N ASP A 131 -9.78 -4.23 1.78
CA ASP A 131 -10.62 -4.36 2.96
C ASP A 131 -10.56 -5.78 3.53
N GLY A 132 -10.56 -5.90 4.86
CA GLY A 132 -10.52 -7.19 5.54
C GLY A 132 -9.25 -7.97 5.26
N GLU A 133 -8.09 -7.34 5.36
CA GLU A 133 -6.82 -8.07 5.44
C GLU A 133 -6.81 -8.96 6.68
N GLU A 134 -7.30 -8.41 7.79
CA GLU A 134 -7.12 -9.00 9.10
C GLU A 134 -8.03 -10.20 9.36
N ALA A 135 -7.53 -11.12 10.16
CA ALA A 135 -8.30 -12.24 10.68
C ALA A 135 -9.26 -11.77 11.79
N PHE A 136 -10.50 -12.30 11.80
CA PHE A 136 -11.47 -12.04 12.86
C PHE A 136 -11.34 -13.01 14.05
N GLN A 137 -10.67 -14.15 13.86
CA GLN A 137 -10.40 -15.12 14.92
C GLN A 137 -8.99 -15.68 14.88
N SER A 138 -8.57 -16.27 13.76
CA SER A 138 -7.28 -16.92 13.61
C SER A 138 -6.85 -16.86 12.16
N TRP A 139 -5.70 -16.25 11.92
CA TRP A 139 -5.12 -16.15 10.58
C TRP A 139 -5.09 -17.50 9.86
N GLY A 140 -5.56 -17.51 8.62
CA GLY A 140 -5.55 -18.69 7.77
C GLY A 140 -6.33 -18.50 6.48
N PRO A 141 -6.36 -19.49 5.57
CA PRO A 141 -6.79 -19.32 4.19
C PRO A 141 -8.26 -18.91 3.98
N LYS A 142 -9.08 -18.89 5.03
CA LYS A 142 -10.50 -18.50 5.03
C LYS A 142 -10.82 -17.41 6.06
N ASP A 143 -9.84 -16.97 6.84
CA ASP A 143 -9.96 -15.95 7.88
C ASP A 143 -8.74 -15.02 7.80
N SER A 144 -8.56 -14.46 6.61
CA SER A 144 -7.63 -13.38 6.27
C SER A 144 -7.86 -12.94 4.83
N ILE A 145 -7.30 -11.79 4.47
CA ILE A 145 -7.13 -11.26 3.11
C ILE A 145 -8.40 -11.36 2.26
N TYR A 146 -9.55 -11.06 2.88
CA TYR A 146 -10.89 -11.14 2.30
C TYR A 146 -10.97 -10.32 1.02
N GLY A 147 -10.60 -9.04 1.13
CA GLY A 147 -10.59 -8.09 0.03
C GLY A 147 -9.69 -8.51 -1.11
N ALA A 148 -8.43 -8.85 -0.83
CA ALA A 148 -7.48 -9.29 -1.84
C ALA A 148 -7.91 -10.60 -2.52
N ARG A 149 -8.43 -11.59 -1.77
CA ARG A 149 -8.97 -12.84 -2.35
C ARG A 149 -10.10 -12.55 -3.31
N HIS A 150 -11.02 -11.67 -2.93
CA HIS A 150 -12.15 -11.27 -3.76
C HIS A 150 -11.68 -10.55 -5.03
N LEU A 151 -10.89 -9.48 -4.89
CA LEU A 151 -10.47 -8.62 -6.01
C LEU A 151 -9.62 -9.38 -7.01
N ALA A 152 -8.64 -10.17 -6.55
CA ALA A 152 -7.78 -10.96 -7.43
C ALA A 152 -8.60 -11.99 -8.23
N LYS A 153 -9.62 -12.62 -7.61
CA LYS A 153 -10.53 -13.53 -8.31
C LYS A 153 -11.39 -12.78 -9.33
N LYS A 154 -11.98 -11.64 -8.95
CA LYS A 154 -12.80 -10.81 -9.83
C LYS A 154 -12.04 -10.37 -11.07
N TRP A 155 -10.85 -9.80 -10.89
CA TRP A 155 -10.02 -9.32 -12.01
C TRP A 155 -9.46 -10.42 -12.89
N TYR A 156 -9.21 -11.61 -12.33
CA TYR A 156 -8.84 -12.77 -13.13
C TYR A 156 -9.98 -13.23 -14.05
N MET A 157 -11.23 -13.10 -13.60
CA MET A 157 -12.42 -13.52 -14.35
C MET A 157 -12.97 -12.44 -15.29
N THR A 158 -12.56 -11.18 -15.12
CA THR A 158 -13.07 -10.03 -15.87
C THR A 158 -12.18 -9.71 -17.07
N ARG A 159 -12.77 -9.59 -18.26
CA ARG A 159 -12.05 -9.17 -19.48
C ARG A 159 -11.98 -7.65 -19.59
N SER A 160 -10.85 -7.16 -20.07
CA SER A 160 -10.66 -5.73 -20.21
C SER A 160 -11.43 -5.14 -21.38
N LYS A 161 -12.10 -4.01 -21.12
CA LYS A 161 -12.84 -3.26 -22.14
C LYS A 161 -11.95 -2.39 -23.02
N HIS A 162 -10.68 -2.20 -22.63
CA HIS A 162 -9.76 -1.24 -23.26
C HIS A 162 -8.62 -1.89 -24.06
N SER A 163 -8.53 -3.23 -24.09
CA SER A 163 -7.60 -3.93 -24.97
C SER A 163 -8.23 -4.09 -26.36
N ARG A 164 -7.48 -3.73 -27.41
CA ARG A 164 -7.81 -4.13 -28.80
C ARG A 164 -7.62 -5.64 -29.03
N GLU A 165 -7.01 -6.31 -28.06
CA GLU A 165 -6.80 -7.75 -28.00
C GLU A 165 -7.91 -8.37 -27.15
N ASN A 166 -8.70 -9.28 -27.75
CA ASN A 166 -9.94 -9.81 -27.18
C ASN A 166 -9.76 -10.76 -25.97
N ASP A 167 -8.55 -10.88 -25.39
CA ASP A 167 -8.25 -11.89 -24.36
C ASP A 167 -7.47 -11.36 -23.13
N VAL A 168 -7.34 -10.03 -22.97
CA VAL A 168 -6.65 -9.46 -21.79
C VAL A 168 -7.61 -9.42 -20.59
N ARG A 169 -7.21 -9.96 -19.43
CA ARG A 169 -7.97 -9.84 -18.18
C ARG A 169 -7.66 -8.51 -17.50
N GLU A 170 -8.55 -8.02 -16.65
CA GLU A 170 -8.25 -6.83 -15.84
C GLU A 170 -7.00 -7.03 -14.98
N LEU A 171 -6.77 -8.26 -14.50
CA LEU A 171 -5.56 -8.61 -13.75
C LEU A 171 -4.27 -8.44 -14.57
N ASP A 172 -4.31 -8.73 -15.88
CA ASP A 172 -3.12 -8.69 -16.76
C ASP A 172 -2.64 -7.26 -17.03
N LYS A 173 -3.45 -6.25 -16.68
CA LYS A 173 -3.07 -4.83 -16.76
C LYS A 173 -2.15 -4.42 -15.60
N MET A 174 -2.04 -5.23 -14.55
CA MET A 174 -1.15 -4.96 -13.44
C MET A 174 0.26 -5.44 -13.76
N ASP A 175 1.18 -4.49 -13.93
CA ASP A 175 2.59 -4.81 -14.19
C ASP A 175 3.27 -5.44 -12.99
N MET A 176 2.93 -4.92 -11.81
CA MET A 176 3.47 -5.29 -10.52
C MET A 176 2.56 -4.75 -9.44
N LEU A 177 2.42 -5.51 -8.36
CA LEU A 177 1.83 -5.07 -7.10
C LEU A 177 2.95 -4.70 -6.12
N LEU A 178 3.08 -3.41 -5.81
CA LEU A 178 3.92 -2.90 -4.73
C LEU A 178 3.06 -2.74 -3.47
N LEU A 179 3.16 -3.69 -2.55
CA LEU A 179 2.33 -3.74 -1.33
C LEU A 179 3.10 -3.10 -0.16
N LEU A 180 2.53 -2.07 0.47
CA LEU A 180 3.09 -1.40 1.64
C LEU A 180 2.36 -1.91 2.88
N ASP A 181 3.13 -2.35 3.86
CA ASP A 181 2.58 -2.84 5.13
C ASP A 181 3.57 -2.63 6.29
N LEU A 182 3.04 -2.45 7.50
CA LEU A 182 3.76 -2.23 8.75
C LEU A 182 4.81 -1.09 8.70
N ILE A 183 4.51 -0.02 7.96
CA ILE A 183 5.39 1.15 7.82
C ILE A 183 4.99 2.22 8.82
N GLY A 184 5.95 2.88 9.46
CA GLY A 184 5.71 4.03 10.33
C GLY A 184 6.45 3.96 11.66
N ALA A 185 6.95 2.79 12.04
CA ALA A 185 7.91 2.64 13.13
C ALA A 185 9.28 3.24 12.75
N PRO A 186 10.12 3.62 13.73
CA PRO A 186 11.49 4.04 13.47
C PRO A 186 12.35 2.89 12.92
N ASP A 187 13.36 3.25 12.13
CA ASP A 187 14.41 2.36 11.62
C ASP A 187 13.93 1.01 11.01
N PRO A 188 12.91 0.99 10.12
CA PRO A 188 12.46 -0.24 9.49
C PRO A 188 13.53 -0.79 8.55
N THR A 189 13.60 -2.12 8.46
CA THR A 189 14.52 -2.81 7.56
C THR A 189 13.74 -3.63 6.54
N PHE A 190 13.79 -3.23 5.27
CA PHE A 190 13.15 -3.91 4.14
C PHE A 190 14.16 -4.81 3.43
N TYR A 191 13.68 -5.89 2.84
CA TYR A 191 14.47 -6.84 2.05
C TYR A 191 13.80 -7.17 0.73
N ASN A 192 14.57 -7.73 -0.20
CA ASN A 192 13.99 -8.33 -1.39
C ASN A 192 13.44 -9.73 -1.08
N TYR A 193 12.13 -9.93 -1.21
CA TYR A 193 11.49 -11.22 -0.97
C TYR A 193 11.27 -12.05 -2.25
N PHE A 194 11.32 -11.42 -3.44
CA PHE A 194 10.98 -12.07 -4.70
C PHE A 194 12.05 -11.83 -5.77
N GLU A 195 12.54 -12.91 -6.40
CA GLU A 195 13.57 -12.81 -7.44
C GLU A 195 13.06 -12.08 -8.70
N ASN A 196 11.80 -12.32 -9.09
CA ASN A 196 11.21 -11.77 -10.30
C ASN A 196 10.99 -10.24 -10.26
N THR A 197 11.04 -9.61 -9.08
CA THR A 197 10.97 -8.15 -8.89
C THR A 197 12.25 -7.54 -8.34
N GLN A 198 13.34 -8.32 -8.21
CA GLN A 198 14.63 -7.86 -7.68
C GLN A 198 15.15 -6.59 -8.38
N ARG A 199 14.97 -6.50 -9.72
CA ARG A 199 15.36 -5.30 -10.47
C ARG A 199 14.67 -4.03 -9.97
N TRP A 200 13.42 -4.14 -9.53
CA TRP A 200 12.61 -3.02 -9.03
C TRP A 200 12.92 -2.73 -7.57
N TYR A 201 13.18 -3.77 -6.77
CA TYR A 201 13.72 -3.59 -5.43
C TYR A 201 15.05 -2.81 -5.44
N ASN A 202 15.96 -3.12 -6.38
CA ASN A 202 17.21 -2.38 -6.54
C ASN A 202 17.00 -0.89 -6.85
N VAL A 203 15.91 -0.52 -7.53
CA VAL A 203 15.57 0.91 -7.74
C VAL A 203 15.27 1.62 -6.42
N LEU A 204 14.66 0.95 -5.43
CA LEU A 204 14.46 1.51 -4.09
C LEU A 204 15.79 1.68 -3.35
N VAL A 205 16.68 0.69 -3.44
CA VAL A 205 18.03 0.75 -2.87
C VAL A 205 18.82 1.91 -3.48
N ASP A 206 18.78 2.07 -4.80
CA ASP A 206 19.47 3.15 -5.52
C ASP A 206 18.87 4.53 -5.22
N ALA A 207 17.54 4.60 -5.08
CA ALA A 207 16.84 5.81 -4.66
C ALA A 207 17.27 6.24 -3.24
N GLU A 208 17.31 5.31 -2.28
CA GLU A 208 17.82 5.56 -0.93
C GLU A 208 19.28 6.05 -0.97
N ASN A 209 20.16 5.31 -1.66
CA ASN A 209 21.57 5.68 -1.79
C ASN A 209 21.75 7.09 -2.39
N THR A 210 20.94 7.43 -3.40
CA THR A 210 20.99 8.73 -4.08
C THR A 210 20.52 9.85 -3.15
N LEU A 211 19.38 9.66 -2.49
CA LEU A 211 18.85 10.64 -1.52
C LEU A 211 19.81 10.83 -0.34
N ALA A 212 20.42 9.76 0.16
CA ALA A 212 21.44 9.83 1.20
C ALA A 212 22.68 10.60 0.74
N ARG A 213 23.23 10.29 -0.45
CA ARG A 213 24.38 11.03 -1.01
C ARG A 213 24.08 12.53 -1.15
N LEU A 214 22.86 12.89 -1.51
CA LEU A 214 22.40 14.27 -1.66
C LEU A 214 21.96 14.94 -0.34
N ARG A 215 22.12 14.25 0.81
CA ARG A 215 21.70 14.71 2.13
C ARG A 215 20.21 15.11 2.18
N LYS A 216 19.37 14.28 1.56
CA LYS A 216 17.92 14.46 1.47
C LYS A 216 17.12 13.52 2.38
N LEU A 217 17.78 12.82 3.31
CA LEU A 217 17.14 12.02 4.36
C LEU A 217 17.38 12.67 5.73
N GLU A 218 16.36 12.78 6.56
CA GLU A 218 16.43 13.39 7.89
C GLU A 218 16.58 12.32 8.97
N ASP A 219 17.30 12.60 10.06
CA ASP A 219 17.66 11.62 11.10
C ASP A 219 18.18 10.26 10.58
N TYR A 220 18.84 10.30 9.43
CA TYR A 220 19.35 9.13 8.74
C TYR A 220 20.77 8.77 9.19
N SER A 221 21.06 7.47 9.24
CA SER A 221 22.36 6.92 9.66
C SER A 221 23.45 7.02 8.58
N TYR A 222 23.81 8.25 8.23
CA TYR A 222 24.82 8.54 7.20
C TYR A 222 26.19 7.88 7.48
N GLY A 223 26.77 7.25 6.46
CA GLY A 223 28.07 6.59 6.56
C GLY A 223 28.03 5.23 7.28
N LYS A 224 26.84 4.71 7.59
CA LYS A 224 26.64 3.38 8.19
C LYS A 224 25.78 2.50 7.27
N PRO A 225 26.37 1.87 6.23
CA PRO A 225 25.65 1.07 5.23
C PRO A 225 24.70 0.01 5.80
N GLN A 226 25.02 -0.56 6.96
CA GLN A 226 24.23 -1.56 7.66
C GLN A 226 22.94 -1.02 8.32
N GLN A 227 22.82 0.31 8.47
CA GLN A 227 21.68 1.00 9.10
C GLN A 227 20.76 1.67 8.06
N ARG A 228 20.80 1.20 6.81
CA ARG A 228 19.90 1.64 5.74
C ARG A 228 18.52 0.98 5.88
N TYR A 229 17.50 1.59 5.29
CA TYR A 229 16.16 1.01 5.25
C TYR A 229 16.11 -0.19 4.29
N PHE A 230 16.62 -0.07 3.06
CA PHE A 230 16.53 -1.11 2.04
C PHE A 230 17.83 -1.91 1.92
N GLN A 231 17.86 -3.13 2.44
CA GLN A 231 19.03 -3.99 2.44
C GLN A 231 19.34 -4.54 1.03
N PRO A 232 20.60 -4.50 0.55
CA PRO A 232 20.94 -4.84 -0.83
C PRO A 232 20.99 -6.36 -1.08
N TYR A 233 20.23 -7.15 -0.33
CA TYR A 233 20.20 -8.61 -0.40
C TYR A 233 18.80 -9.15 -0.11
N SER A 234 18.57 -10.37 -0.56
CA SER A 234 17.28 -11.05 -0.43
C SER A 234 17.20 -11.88 0.85
N ILE A 235 16.00 -12.03 1.41
CA ILE A 235 15.71 -13.00 2.47
C ILE A 235 14.43 -13.78 2.14
N GLN A 236 14.26 -14.94 2.77
CA GLN A 236 13.02 -15.72 2.70
C GLN A 236 12.26 -15.59 4.03
N ALA A 237 11.28 -14.69 4.09
CA ALA A 237 10.50 -14.45 5.31
C ALA A 237 9.12 -15.14 5.34
N HIS A 238 8.66 -15.74 4.22
CA HIS A 238 7.37 -16.46 4.10
C HIS A 238 6.18 -15.71 4.75
N ILE A 239 6.12 -14.40 4.56
CA ILE A 239 5.06 -13.54 5.11
C ILE A 239 3.79 -13.71 4.26
N GLU A 240 2.68 -14.09 4.88
CA GLU A 240 1.37 -14.08 4.22
C GLU A 240 0.74 -12.69 4.39
N ASP A 241 0.16 -12.17 3.32
CA ASP A 241 -0.43 -10.82 3.24
C ASP A 241 -1.28 -10.74 1.94
N ASP A 242 -1.92 -9.61 1.66
CA ASP A 242 -2.81 -9.32 0.53
C ASP A 242 -2.20 -9.59 -0.86
N HIS A 243 -0.87 -9.70 -0.97
CA HIS A 243 -0.23 -10.04 -2.24
C HIS A 243 -0.47 -11.50 -2.65
N ILE A 244 -0.76 -12.41 -1.72
CA ILE A 244 -0.80 -13.86 -1.97
C ILE A 244 -1.78 -14.25 -3.10
N PRO A 245 -3.03 -13.74 -3.15
CA PRO A 245 -3.98 -14.07 -4.21
C PRO A 245 -3.54 -13.58 -5.60
N PHE A 246 -2.81 -12.46 -5.66
CA PHE A 246 -2.26 -11.89 -6.89
C PHE A 246 -1.03 -12.68 -7.36
N MET A 247 -0.12 -13.00 -6.44
CA MET A 247 1.06 -13.81 -6.70
C MET A 247 0.69 -15.19 -7.26
N ARG A 248 -0.32 -15.86 -6.67
CA ARG A 248 -0.84 -17.15 -7.16
C ARG A 248 -1.40 -17.09 -8.59
N ARG A 249 -1.64 -15.89 -9.11
CA ARG A 249 -2.11 -15.62 -10.47
C ARG A 249 -1.04 -14.95 -11.34
N ASN A 250 0.23 -15.10 -10.95
CA ASN A 250 1.43 -14.64 -11.67
C ASN A 250 1.61 -13.12 -11.74
N VAL A 251 0.96 -12.35 -10.86
CA VAL A 251 1.29 -10.93 -10.71
C VAL A 251 2.66 -10.81 -10.01
N PRO A 252 3.63 -10.06 -10.57
CA PRO A 252 4.88 -9.77 -9.89
C PRO A 252 4.65 -8.95 -8.61
N ILE A 253 5.29 -9.32 -7.50
CA ILE A 253 5.09 -8.69 -6.19
C ILE A 253 6.37 -7.98 -5.73
N LEU A 254 6.24 -6.75 -5.28
CA LEU A 254 7.26 -6.02 -4.53
C LEU A 254 6.70 -5.69 -3.14
N HIS A 255 7.02 -6.51 -2.15
CA HIS A 255 6.44 -6.42 -0.81
C HIS A 255 7.31 -5.55 0.10
N LEU A 256 6.82 -4.34 0.39
CA LEU A 256 7.46 -3.37 1.28
C LEU A 256 6.90 -3.52 2.69
N ILE A 257 7.34 -4.59 3.34
CA ILE A 257 7.09 -4.87 4.75
C ILE A 257 8.44 -5.05 5.47
N PRO A 258 8.66 -4.39 6.62
CA PRO A 258 9.90 -4.55 7.38
C PRO A 258 10.05 -5.97 7.94
N TYR A 259 11.28 -6.40 8.14
CA TYR A 259 11.60 -7.59 8.94
C TYR A 259 12.80 -7.30 9.86
N PRO A 260 12.69 -7.53 11.18
CA PRO A 260 11.50 -7.92 11.92
C PRO A 260 10.38 -6.87 11.85
N PHE A 261 9.15 -7.27 12.21
CA PHE A 261 8.01 -6.36 12.33
C PHE A 261 8.22 -5.32 13.45
N PRO A 262 7.51 -4.19 13.43
CA PRO A 262 7.51 -3.25 14.54
C PRO A 262 7.26 -3.96 15.88
N PRO A 263 7.97 -3.59 16.97
CA PRO A 263 7.87 -4.30 18.25
C PRO A 263 6.48 -4.21 18.91
N PHE A 264 5.63 -3.31 18.42
CA PHE A 264 4.26 -3.09 18.86
C PHE A 264 3.21 -3.60 17.86
N TRP A 265 3.60 -4.40 16.86
CA TRP A 265 2.67 -5.01 15.92
C TRP A 265 1.61 -5.84 16.65
N HIS A 266 0.34 -5.64 16.29
CA HIS A 266 -0.85 -6.19 16.97
C HIS A 266 -1.00 -5.84 18.47
N GLU A 267 -0.23 -4.89 18.98
CA GLU A 267 -0.31 -4.42 20.37
C GLU A 267 -0.91 -3.01 20.44
N SER A 268 -1.43 -2.61 21.61
CA SER A 268 -1.97 -1.25 21.83
C SER A 268 -0.96 -0.12 21.58
N GLY A 269 0.34 -0.44 21.52
CA GLY A 269 1.40 0.46 21.12
C GLY A 269 1.35 0.87 19.64
N ASP A 270 0.65 0.13 18.77
CA ASP A 270 0.48 0.53 17.38
C ASP A 270 -0.58 1.64 17.23
N ASN A 271 -0.17 2.85 17.58
CA ASN A 271 -1.02 4.02 17.66
C ASN A 271 -0.32 5.29 17.15
N ARG A 272 -1.09 6.37 17.04
CA ARG A 272 -0.66 7.66 16.48
C ARG A 272 0.62 8.23 17.10
N SER A 273 0.88 7.97 18.39
CA SER A 273 2.02 8.52 19.13
C SER A 273 3.35 7.83 18.85
N ASN A 274 3.31 6.58 18.36
CA ASN A 274 4.50 5.79 18.02
C ASN A 274 4.84 5.84 16.51
N ILE A 275 4.17 6.69 15.74
CA ILE A 275 4.54 6.95 14.35
C ILE A 275 5.79 7.85 14.33
N ASP A 276 6.87 7.33 13.77
CA ASP A 276 8.04 8.10 13.40
C ASP A 276 7.80 8.79 12.05
N LEU A 277 7.36 10.05 12.11
CA LEU A 277 7.03 10.84 10.93
C LEU A 277 8.25 11.19 10.07
N VAL A 278 9.44 11.26 10.67
CA VAL A 278 10.70 11.55 9.97
C VAL A 278 11.08 10.37 9.08
N THR A 279 11.09 9.17 9.66
CA THR A 279 11.29 7.88 8.98
C THR A 279 10.23 7.68 7.90
N THR A 280 8.97 7.93 8.22
CA THR A 280 7.86 7.86 7.26
C THR A 280 8.10 8.76 6.04
N GLU A 281 8.55 9.99 6.25
CA GLU A 281 8.84 10.92 5.15
C GLU A 281 10.08 10.54 4.36
N ASN A 282 11.12 9.98 4.99
CA ASN A 282 12.25 9.42 4.28
C ASN A 282 11.82 8.30 3.32
N ILE A 283 10.98 7.37 3.81
CA ILE A 283 10.41 6.29 2.99
C ILE A 283 9.54 6.87 1.87
N ASN A 284 8.72 7.89 2.15
CA ASN A 284 7.94 8.57 1.13
C ASN A 284 8.83 9.16 0.02
N ARG A 285 9.96 9.80 0.37
CA ARG A 285 10.90 10.32 -0.62
C ARG A 285 11.45 9.20 -1.51
N ILE A 286 11.81 8.06 -0.91
CA ILE A 286 12.32 6.89 -1.64
C ILE A 286 11.25 6.33 -2.59
N ILE A 287 10.02 6.15 -2.11
CA ILE A 287 8.89 5.65 -2.93
C ILE A 287 8.55 6.63 -4.06
N ARG A 288 8.57 7.95 -3.81
CA ARG A 288 8.33 8.96 -4.85
C ARG A 288 9.41 8.92 -5.95
N VAL A 289 10.69 8.74 -5.58
CA VAL A 289 11.78 8.54 -6.55
C VAL A 289 11.62 7.24 -7.33
N PHE A 290 11.22 6.15 -6.66
CA PHE A 290 10.91 4.89 -7.32
C PHE A 290 9.76 5.04 -8.34
N VAL A 291 8.64 5.65 -7.96
CA VAL A 291 7.50 5.91 -8.84
C VAL A 291 7.90 6.77 -10.03
N ALA A 292 8.68 7.83 -9.80
CA ALA A 292 9.18 8.67 -10.87
C ALA A 292 10.09 7.89 -11.84
N SER A 293 10.96 7.04 -11.31
CA SER A 293 11.85 6.20 -12.12
C SER A 293 11.07 5.17 -12.95
N TYR A 294 10.07 4.51 -12.35
CA TYR A 294 9.22 3.53 -13.03
C TYR A 294 8.44 4.16 -14.19
N LEU A 295 7.83 5.32 -13.95
CA LEU A 295 6.99 6.03 -14.91
C LEU A 295 7.77 6.99 -15.83
N ARG A 296 9.10 7.04 -15.70
CA ARG A 296 9.98 7.93 -16.47
C ARG A 296 9.58 9.40 -16.38
N ILE A 297 9.33 9.84 -15.14
CA ILE A 297 9.04 11.22 -14.79
C ILE A 297 10.35 11.90 -14.40
N ASP A 298 10.60 13.07 -14.98
CA ASP A 298 11.68 13.95 -14.52
C ASP A 298 11.30 14.61 -13.18
N ILE A 299 12.09 14.36 -12.13
CA ILE A 299 11.91 14.87 -10.75
C ILE A 299 13.13 15.64 -10.24
#